data_AF-A0A0F2SC99-F1
#
_entry.id   AF-A0A0F2SC99-F1
#
_cell.length_a   1.000
_cell.length_b   1.000
_cell.length_c   1.000
_cell.angle_alpha   90.00
_cell.angle_beta   90.00
_cell.angle_gamma   90.00
#
_symmetry.space_group_name_H-M   'P 1'
#
loop_
_entity.id
_entity.type
_entity.pdbx_description
1 polymer ?
#
loop_
_entity_poly.entity_id
_entity_poly.type
_entity_poly.pdbx_seq_one_letter_code
_entity_poly.pdbx_strand_id
1 'polypeptide(L)'
;MYQTECKCVKPTNYLRLEADFSADPIWCDICNWNLDLIALPLSIELEEELMRWTLKWGKWINWNTDQLVTNAVQLEKVHNEWGLKLFHKIKSELGNMFYLKFSPSNSVEVYLQRDQHESDRSITEVNVATHRT
;
A
#
# COMPACT_ATOMS: atom_id res chain seq x y z
N MET A 1 15.58 22.76 -8.20
CA MET A 1 14.51 22.46 -7.22
C MET A 1 13.72 21.30 -7.82
N TYR A 2 13.75 20.12 -7.21
CA TYR A 2 13.00 18.97 -7.72
C TYR A 2 11.51 19.28 -7.64
N GLN A 3 10.81 19.15 -8.76
CA GLN A 3 9.42 19.60 -8.88
C GLN A 3 8.51 18.38 -8.79
N THR A 4 7.81 18.24 -7.67
CA THR A 4 6.76 17.23 -7.48
C THR A 4 5.52 17.71 -8.22
N GLU A 5 5.45 17.39 -9.51
CA GLU A 5 4.27 17.68 -10.33
C GLU A 5 3.07 16.88 -9.80
N CYS A 6 2.16 17.57 -9.13
CA CYS A 6 0.95 16.99 -8.56
C CYS A 6 -0.22 17.95 -8.71
N LYS A 7 -1.43 17.48 -8.38
CA LYS A 7 -2.67 18.28 -8.48
C LYS A 7 -2.83 19.37 -7.42
N CYS A 8 -1.79 19.69 -6.65
CA CYS A 8 -1.84 20.78 -5.67
C CYS A 8 -1.71 22.15 -6.37
N VAL A 9 -2.20 23.21 -5.72
CA VAL A 9 -2.04 24.61 -6.21
C VAL A 9 -0.55 25.00 -6.29
N LYS A 10 0.28 24.42 -5.43
CA LYS A 10 1.74 24.58 -5.41
C LYS A 10 2.40 23.20 -5.32
N PRO A 11 3.65 23.04 -5.80
CA PRO A 11 4.40 21.80 -5.58
C PRO A 11 4.41 21.40 -4.10
N THR A 12 4.24 20.10 -3.85
CA THR A 12 4.14 19.55 -2.49
C THR A 12 5.51 19.19 -1.96
N ASN A 13 5.74 19.46 -0.67
CA ASN A 13 6.81 18.84 0.10
C ASN A 13 6.31 17.77 1.06
N TYR A 14 5.01 17.44 1.03
CA TYR A 14 4.40 16.37 1.84
C TYR A 14 4.28 15.11 0.99
N LEU A 15 5.11 14.11 1.30
CA LEU A 15 5.12 12.83 0.61
C LEU A 15 4.69 11.70 1.53
N ARG A 16 4.01 10.73 0.95
CA ARG A 16 3.66 9.46 1.58
C ARG A 16 4.35 8.32 0.83
N LEU A 17 5.05 7.47 1.57
CA LEU A 17 5.54 6.18 1.08
C LEU A 17 4.43 5.16 1.28
N GLU A 18 3.90 4.63 0.18
CA GLU A 18 2.80 3.67 0.14
C GLU A 18 2.96 2.82 -1.12
N ALA A 19 3.10 1.51 -0.95
CA ALA A 19 3.08 0.60 -2.09
C ALA A 19 1.64 0.30 -2.49
N ASP A 20 1.41 0.21 -3.79
CA ASP A 20 0.13 -0.11 -4.40
C ASP A 20 0.34 -0.89 -5.70
N PHE A 21 -0.72 -1.47 -6.24
CA PHE A 21 -0.70 -2.20 -7.49
C PHE A 21 -0.39 -1.27 -8.68
N SER A 22 0.70 -1.55 -9.38
CA SER A 22 1.09 -0.88 -10.64
C SER A 22 1.33 0.64 -10.51
N ALA A 23 1.74 1.10 -9.33
CA ALA A 23 2.06 2.50 -9.07
C ALA A 23 3.47 2.62 -8.45
N ASP A 24 4.12 3.77 -8.65
CA ASP A 24 5.34 4.08 -7.92
C ASP A 24 5.01 4.27 -6.42
N PRO A 25 5.92 3.96 -5.50
CA PRO A 25 5.59 3.93 -4.08
C PRO A 25 5.47 5.32 -3.41
N ILE A 26 5.49 6.40 -4.17
CA ILE A 26 5.52 7.77 -3.65
C ILE A 26 4.24 8.50 -4.04
N TRP A 27 3.62 9.15 -3.07
CA TRP A 27 2.37 9.86 -3.23
C TRP A 27 2.46 11.25 -2.64
N CYS A 28 1.72 12.20 -3.22
CA CYS A 28 1.43 13.46 -2.55
C CYS A 28 0.47 13.20 -1.38
N ASP A 29 0.90 13.49 -0.14
CA ASP A 29 0.07 13.26 1.04
C ASP A 29 -1.09 14.29 1.19
N ILE A 30 -1.14 15.29 0.30
CA ILE A 30 -2.20 16.31 0.27
C ILE A 30 -3.30 15.96 -0.74
N CYS A 31 -2.93 15.66 -1.99
CA CYS A 31 -3.90 15.45 -3.07
C CYS A 31 -3.99 14.00 -3.57
N ASN A 32 -3.25 13.06 -2.95
CA ASN A 32 -3.20 11.63 -3.31
C ASN A 32 -2.81 11.36 -4.77
N TRP A 33 -2.08 12.30 -5.40
CA TRP A 33 -1.50 12.07 -6.72
C TRP A 33 -0.29 11.14 -6.58
N ASN A 34 -0.24 10.08 -7.39
CA ASN A 34 0.93 9.23 -7.49
C ASN A 34 2.07 10.03 -8.16
N LEU A 35 3.25 9.98 -7.57
CA LEU A 35 4.42 10.73 -8.00
C LEU A 35 5.45 9.77 -8.58
N ASP A 36 6.06 10.16 -9.69
CA ASP A 36 7.15 9.40 -10.28
C ASP A 36 8.33 9.35 -9.31
N LEU A 37 8.80 8.14 -9.00
CA LEU A 37 9.88 7.91 -8.06
C LEU A 37 11.18 8.60 -8.53
N ILE A 38 11.43 8.57 -9.84
CA ILE A 38 12.60 9.18 -10.50
C ILE A 38 12.61 10.72 -10.44
N ALA A 39 11.50 11.35 -10.02
CA ALA A 39 11.44 12.79 -9.83
C ALA A 39 12.09 13.24 -8.49
N LEU A 40 12.36 12.29 -7.59
CA LEU A 40 13.01 12.56 -6.31
C LEU A 40 14.53 12.42 -6.41
N PRO A 41 15.29 13.18 -5.60
CA PRO A 41 16.75 13.04 -5.53
C PRO A 41 17.16 11.87 -4.65
N LEU A 42 16.82 10.65 -5.05
CA LEU A 42 17.22 9.42 -4.37
C LEU A 42 18.43 8.80 -5.08
N SER A 43 19.15 7.94 -4.36
CA SER A 43 20.16 7.07 -4.96
C SER A 43 19.50 6.01 -5.84
N ILE A 44 20.15 5.65 -6.94
CA ILE A 44 19.66 4.61 -7.86
C ILE A 44 19.45 3.29 -7.10
N GLU A 45 20.34 2.98 -6.15
CA GLU A 45 20.25 1.77 -5.33
C GLU A 45 18.98 1.76 -4.47
N LEU A 46 18.61 2.90 -3.89
CA LEU A 46 17.39 3.02 -3.09
C LEU A 46 16.13 2.98 -3.97
N GLU A 47 16.16 3.62 -5.15
CA GLU A 47 15.08 3.53 -6.13
C GLU A 47 14.81 2.08 -6.53
N GLU A 48 15.84 1.32 -6.88
CA GLU A 48 15.71 -0.09 -7.23
C GLU A 48 15.20 -0.96 -6.07
N GLU A 49 15.60 -0.65 -4.83
CA GLU A 49 15.09 -1.35 -3.65
C GLU A 49 13.61 -1.03 -3.38
N LEU A 50 13.21 0.23 -3.56
CA LEU A 50 11.81 0.67 -3.48
C LEU A 50 10.95 -0.06 -4.51
N MET A 51 11.38 -0.11 -5.77
CA MET A 51 10.64 -0.83 -6.82
C MET A 51 10.54 -2.32 -6.52
N ARG A 52 11.61 -2.95 -6.02
CA ARG A 52 11.56 -4.36 -5.61
C ARG A 52 10.58 -4.60 -4.46
N TRP A 53 10.49 -3.68 -3.50
CA TRP A 53 9.52 -3.74 -2.41
C TRP A 53 8.09 -3.59 -2.93
N THR A 54 7.82 -2.58 -3.77
CA THR A 54 6.51 -2.36 -4.41
C THR A 54 6.04 -3.59 -5.18
N LEU A 55 6.92 -4.25 -5.95
CA LEU A 55 6.60 -5.48 -6.68
C LEU A 55 6.26 -6.68 -5.78
N LYS A 56 6.48 -6.61 -4.45
CA LYS A 56 6.03 -7.62 -3.49
C LYS A 56 4.66 -7.31 -2.89
N TRP A 57 4.12 -6.12 -3.12
CA TRP A 57 2.79 -5.76 -2.64
C TRP A 57 1.74 -6.72 -3.22
N GLY A 58 0.78 -7.13 -2.39
CA GLY A 58 -0.30 -8.02 -2.80
C GLY A 58 0.11 -9.48 -2.99
N LYS A 59 1.34 -9.89 -2.65
CA LYS A 59 1.75 -11.30 -2.69
C LYS A 59 0.97 -12.21 -1.73
N TRP A 60 0.27 -11.61 -0.78
CA TRP A 60 -0.65 -12.28 0.12
C TRP A 60 -2.05 -12.49 -0.50
N ILE A 61 -2.29 -12.02 -1.72
CA ILE A 61 -3.55 -12.13 -2.46
C ILE A 61 -3.33 -13.06 -3.65
N ASN A 62 -4.18 -14.07 -3.77
CA ASN A 62 -4.32 -14.84 -5.00
C ASN A 62 -5.24 -14.07 -5.96
N TRP A 63 -4.63 -13.33 -6.88
CA TRP A 63 -5.33 -12.49 -7.84
C TRP A 63 -6.29 -13.25 -8.79
N ASN A 64 -6.11 -14.56 -8.97
CA ASN A 64 -7.02 -15.35 -9.81
C ASN A 64 -8.34 -15.68 -9.10
N THR A 65 -8.29 -15.85 -7.78
CA THR A 65 -9.45 -16.23 -6.96
C THR A 65 -9.96 -15.10 -6.09
N ASP A 66 -9.25 -13.97 -6.08
CA ASP A 66 -9.49 -12.83 -5.20
C ASP A 66 -9.61 -13.23 -3.72
N GLN A 67 -8.66 -14.07 -3.26
CA GLN A 67 -8.64 -14.61 -1.90
C GLN A 67 -7.25 -14.48 -1.28
N LEU A 68 -7.19 -14.45 0.05
CA LEU A 68 -5.92 -14.50 0.78
C LEU A 68 -5.24 -15.86 0.62
N VAL A 69 -3.92 -15.85 0.50
CA VAL A 69 -3.11 -17.08 0.60
C VAL A 69 -2.94 -17.50 2.07
N THR A 70 -2.59 -18.76 2.32
CA THR A 70 -2.53 -19.34 3.68
C THR A 70 -1.65 -18.55 4.67
N ASN A 71 -0.55 -17.95 4.21
CA ASN A 71 0.38 -17.17 5.04
C ASN A 71 0.27 -15.65 4.83
N ALA A 72 -0.90 -15.16 4.39
CA ALA A 72 -1.14 -13.77 4.03
C ALA A 72 -0.70 -12.75 5.10
N VAL A 73 -1.12 -12.94 6.36
CA VAL A 73 -0.79 -12.05 7.48
C VAL A 73 0.73 -11.89 7.65
N GLN A 74 1.48 -12.99 7.55
CA GLN A 74 2.93 -12.94 7.71
C GLN A 74 3.62 -12.27 6.50
N LEU A 75 3.11 -12.48 5.29
CA LEU A 75 3.63 -11.84 4.08
C LEU A 75 3.43 -10.32 4.11
N GLU A 76 2.23 -9.85 4.46
CA GLU A 76 1.95 -8.41 4.61
C GLU A 76 2.80 -7.79 5.73
N LYS A 77 2.95 -8.49 6.86
CA LYS A 77 3.83 -8.05 7.95
C LYS A 77 5.29 -7.86 7.50
N VAL A 78 5.87 -8.86 6.84
CA VAL A 78 7.25 -8.77 6.31
C VAL A 78 7.39 -7.64 5.29
N HIS A 79 6.40 -7.47 4.43
CA HIS A 79 6.35 -6.37 3.48
C HIS A 79 6.35 -5.01 4.19
N ASN A 80 5.50 -4.83 5.21
CA ASN A 80 5.42 -3.58 5.97
C ASN A 80 6.70 -3.29 6.78
N GLU A 81 7.32 -4.31 7.35
CA GLU A 81 8.62 -4.17 8.04
C GLU A 81 9.75 -3.74 7.08
N TRP A 82 9.75 -4.24 5.83
CA TRP A 82 10.68 -3.77 4.80
C TRP A 82 10.39 -2.33 4.41
N GLY A 83 9.11 -1.99 4.19
CA GLY A 83 8.67 -0.62 3.88
C GLY A 83 9.10 0.39 4.94
N LEU A 84 9.00 0.04 6.22
CA LEU A 84 9.46 0.90 7.31
C LEU A 84 10.98 1.14 7.27
N LYS A 85 11.78 0.12 6.93
CA LYS A 85 13.24 0.29 6.76
C LYS A 85 13.56 1.22 5.58
N LEU A 86 12.85 1.06 4.47
CA LEU A 86 12.98 1.91 3.29
C LEU A 86 12.58 3.37 3.58
N PHE A 87 11.52 3.57 4.35
CA PHE A 87 11.10 4.89 4.82
C PHE A 87 12.21 5.63 5.58
N HIS A 88 12.96 4.91 6.44
CA HIS A 88 14.10 5.50 7.13
C HIS A 88 15.27 5.85 6.19
N LYS A 89 15.52 5.05 5.15
CA LYS A 89 16.52 5.36 4.11
C LYS A 89 16.12 6.60 3.32
N ILE A 90 14.87 6.70 2.87
CA ILE A 90 14.32 7.89 2.18
C ILE A 90 14.48 9.14 3.05
N LYS A 91 14.14 9.04 4.35
CA LYS A 91 14.34 10.14 5.30
C LYS A 91 15.79 10.60 5.39
N SER A 92 16.74 9.66 5.34
CA SER A 92 18.17 9.98 5.38
C SER A 92 18.64 10.71 4.12
N GLU A 93 18.16 10.31 2.94
CA GLU A 93 18.59 10.91 1.66
C GLU A 93 17.90 12.25 1.38
N LEU A 94 16.60 12.35 1.69
CA LEU A 94 15.82 13.58 1.46
C LEU A 94 15.99 14.63 2.56
N GLY A 95 16.47 14.22 3.74
CA GLY A 95 16.64 15.10 4.90
C GLY A 95 15.37 15.87 5.25
N ASN A 96 15.52 17.16 5.55
CA ASN A 96 14.41 18.04 5.95
C ASN A 96 13.71 18.73 4.77
N MET A 97 14.02 18.35 3.52
CA MET A 97 13.37 18.95 2.33
C MET A 97 11.89 18.56 2.22
N PHE A 98 11.54 17.37 2.71
CA PHE A 98 10.21 16.79 2.61
C PHE A 98 9.68 16.34 3.97
N TYR A 99 8.38 16.54 4.18
CA TYR A 99 7.62 15.91 5.25
C TYR A 99 7.18 14.53 4.78
N LEU A 100 7.70 13.48 5.44
CA LEU A 100 7.53 12.10 5.01
C LEU A 100 6.62 11.33 5.98
N LYS A 101 5.62 10.65 5.43
CA LYS A 101 4.75 9.68 6.12
C LYS A 101 4.93 8.30 5.53
N PHE A 102 4.87 7.26 6.36
CA PHE A 102 4.80 5.88 5.91
C PHE A 102 3.36 5.37 6.06
N SER A 103 2.85 4.72 5.01
CA SER A 103 1.55 4.07 4.98
C SER A 103 1.76 2.56 4.77
N PRO A 104 1.62 1.74 5.82
CA PRO A 104 1.68 0.29 5.68
C PRO A 104 0.43 -0.23 4.97
N SER A 105 0.53 -1.39 4.33
CA SER A 105 -0.67 -2.08 3.84
C SER A 105 -1.46 -2.66 5.01
N ASN A 106 -2.79 -2.62 4.91
CA ASN A 106 -3.75 -3.25 5.82
C ASN A 106 -4.76 -4.12 5.06
N SER A 107 -4.45 -4.45 3.80
CA SER A 107 -5.35 -5.17 2.91
C SER A 107 -5.73 -6.55 3.43
N VAL A 108 -4.85 -7.27 4.15
CA VAL A 108 -5.22 -8.56 4.75
C VAL A 108 -6.41 -8.41 5.70
N GLU A 109 -6.43 -7.35 6.52
CA GLU A 109 -7.55 -7.06 7.41
C GLU A 109 -8.85 -6.81 6.64
N VAL A 110 -8.77 -6.06 5.53
CA VAL A 110 -9.92 -5.76 4.67
C VAL A 110 -10.52 -7.05 4.09
N TYR A 111 -9.69 -7.97 3.59
CA TYR A 111 -10.15 -9.26 3.08
C TYR A 111 -10.78 -10.12 4.18
N LEU A 112 -10.17 -10.20 5.37
CA LEU A 112 -10.72 -10.96 6.49
C LEU A 112 -12.10 -10.44 6.92
N GLN A 113 -12.30 -9.12 6.94
CA GLN A 113 -13.60 -8.50 7.26
C GLN A 113 -14.65 -8.79 6.18
N ARG A 114 -14.25 -8.76 4.90
CA ARG A 114 -15.13 -9.11 3.78
C ARG A 114 -15.62 -10.55 3.86
N ASP A 115 -14.70 -11.49 4.08
CA ASP A 115 -15.01 -12.92 4.12
C ASP A 115 -15.94 -13.26 5.30
N GLN A 116 -15.77 -12.58 6.45
CA GLN A 116 -16.70 -12.69 7.59
C GLN A 116 -18.11 -12.22 7.21
N HIS A 117 -18.22 -11.05 6.59
CA HIS A 117 -19.50 -10.49 6.18
C HIS A 117 -20.22 -11.33 5.13
N GLU A 118 -19.50 -11.95 4.18
CA GLU A 118 -20.06 -12.89 3.21
C GLU A 118 -20.55 -14.18 3.87
N SER A 119 -19.82 -14.69 4.87
CA SER A 119 -20.24 -15.86 5.64
C SER A 119 -21.53 -15.60 6.44
N ASP A 120 -21.63 -14.43 7.08
CA ASP A 120 -22.81 -14.03 7.87
C ASP A 120 -24.06 -13.87 6.97
N ARG A 121 -23.91 -13.24 5.79
CA ARG A 121 -24.99 -13.13 4.81
C ARG A 121 -25.49 -14.51 4.36
N SER A 122 -24.57 -15.42 4.06
CA SER A 122 -24.90 -16.77 3.60
C SER A 122 -25.67 -17.56 4.67
N ILE A 123 -25.27 -17.46 5.94
CA ILE A 123 -25.98 -18.09 7.07
C ILE A 123 -27.40 -17.52 7.21
N THR A 124 -27.54 -16.20 7.06
CA THR A 124 -28.83 -15.52 7.18
C THR A 124 -29.81 -15.98 6.09
N GLU A 125 -29.36 -16.11 4.84
CA GLU A 125 -30.20 -16.58 3.72
C GLU A 125 -30.65 -18.04 3.90
N VAL A 126 -29.76 -18.92 4.36
CA VAL A 126 -30.10 -20.33 4.65
C VAL A 126 -31.17 -20.42 5.74
N ASN A 127 -31.04 -19.65 6.82
CA ASN A 127 -32.01 -19.64 7.92
C ASN A 127 -33.38 -19.08 7.50
N VAL A 128 -33.42 -18.09 6.61
CA VAL A 128 -34.69 -17.58 6.06
C VAL A 128 -35.36 -18.61 5.16
N ALA A 129 -34.59 -19.40 4.41
CA ALA A 129 -35.13 -20.46 3.54
C ALA A 129 -35.71 -21.64 4.34
N THR A 130 -35.09 -22.04 5.45
CA THR A 130 -35.54 -23.17 6.29
C THR A 130 -36.74 -22.83 7.18
N HIS A 131 -37.02 -21.55 7.45
CA HIS A 131 -38.21 -21.12 8.20
C HIS A 131 -39.46 -20.86 7.34
N ARG A 132 -39.39 -21.08 6.03
CA ARG A 132 -40.52 -20.93 5.09
C ARG A 132 -41.15 -22.26 4.62
N THR A 133 -40.73 -23.40 5.19
CA THR A 133 -41.33 -24.73 4.96
C THR A 133 -42.17 -25.17 6.14
#